data_AF-A0A8J2UMC3-F1
#
_entry.id   AF-A0A8J2UMC3-F1
#
_cell.length_a   1.000
_cell.length_b   1.000
_cell.length_c   1.000
_cell.angle_alpha   90.00
_cell.angle_beta   90.00
_cell.angle_gamma   90.00
#
_symmetry.space_group_name_H-M   'P 1'
#
loop_
_entity.id
_entity.type
_entity.pdbx_description
1 polymer ?
#
loop_
_entity_poly.entity_id
_entity_poly.type
_entity_poly.pdbx_seq_one_letter_code
_entity_poly.pdbx_strand_id
1 'polypeptide(L)'
;MGLMNILNRLTNGAGDERGQGAFPRVELFYWTPSGGRLNFGDHLSRVVVTRILAAYQHLLEEETAAAHTLFAIGSVLHFAQSGDVVWGSGVNGKIAATEHRFETLDVRAVRGPLTRDFLQQRGIVVPEVYGDPALLMPTLFPDRFARDPQSPYVFVPNLHDLEIAREKGIAHIVSPLDAWNRCIAEILRGEMVIASSLHGLIIAEAYGIPARYLRLSPEENIFKYNDYVMGTGRGAIEAASSIEEALEMGGMPPPVFDAQRLLAAFPLDLWEEALR
;
A
#
# COMPACT_ATOMS: atom_id res chain seq x y z
N MET A 1 -5.75 -32.93 11.79
CA MET A 1 -6.60 -31.73 11.65
C MET A 1 -5.98 -30.84 10.58
N GLY A 2 -6.52 -30.96 9.36
CA GLY A 2 -5.78 -30.77 8.12
C GLY A 2 -5.63 -29.34 7.61
N LEU A 3 -4.69 -29.21 6.67
CA LEU A 3 -4.29 -28.03 5.89
C LEU A 3 -5.45 -27.15 5.36
N MET A 4 -6.67 -27.67 5.27
CA MET A 4 -7.88 -26.93 4.85
C MET A 4 -8.31 -25.81 5.81
N ASN A 5 -7.91 -25.84 7.09
CA ASN A 5 -8.29 -24.79 8.06
C ASN A 5 -7.39 -23.53 8.03
N ILE A 6 -6.25 -23.57 7.34
CA ILE A 6 -5.36 -22.41 7.20
C ILE A 6 -5.72 -21.59 5.95
N LEU A 7 -6.21 -22.24 4.89
CA LEU A 7 -6.72 -21.57 3.69
C LEU A 7 -8.05 -20.81 3.94
N ASN A 8 -8.91 -21.30 4.84
CA ASN A 8 -10.17 -20.61 5.18
C ASN A 8 -10.02 -19.36 6.08
N ARG A 9 -8.80 -19.04 6.54
CA ARG A 9 -8.53 -17.80 7.30
C ARG A 9 -7.97 -16.65 6.44
N LEU A 10 -7.67 -16.92 5.17
CA LEU A 10 -7.21 -15.92 4.20
C LEU A 10 -8.31 -15.46 3.22
N THR A 11 -9.53 -16.02 3.32
CA THR A 11 -10.61 -15.81 2.34
C THR A 11 -11.80 -14.97 2.85
N ASN A 12 -11.88 -14.62 4.14
CA ASN A 12 -13.01 -13.85 4.68
C ASN A 12 -12.56 -12.48 5.19
N GLY A 13 -12.47 -11.55 4.24
CA GLY A 13 -12.20 -10.12 4.45
C GLY A 13 -12.19 -9.34 3.13
N ALA A 14 -12.87 -9.85 2.10
CA ALA A 14 -13.36 -8.98 1.04
C ALA A 14 -14.68 -8.43 1.55
N GLY A 15 -14.79 -7.10 1.69
CA GLY A 15 -16.06 -6.48 1.34
C GLY A 15 -16.30 -6.83 -0.12
N ASP A 16 -16.88 -8.01 -0.36
CA ASP A 16 -17.26 -8.46 -1.68
C ASP A 16 -18.52 -7.67 -2.08
N GLU A 17 -18.32 -6.38 -2.35
CA GLU A 17 -19.24 -5.58 -3.15
C GLU A 17 -19.14 -5.96 -4.64
N ARG A 18 -18.70 -7.18 -4.98
CA ARG A 18 -18.96 -7.77 -6.31
C ARG A 18 -20.44 -8.20 -6.40
N GLY A 19 -21.32 -7.28 -6.02
CA GLY A 19 -22.73 -7.32 -6.32
C GLY A 19 -22.93 -6.51 -7.59
N GLN A 20 -23.73 -7.04 -8.51
CA GLN A 20 -24.20 -6.32 -9.69
C GLN A 20 -24.83 -5.00 -9.23
N GLY A 21 -24.05 -3.92 -9.27
CA GLY A 21 -24.58 -2.56 -9.14
C GLY A 21 -25.62 -2.36 -10.23
N ALA A 22 -26.58 -1.47 -9.99
CA ALA A 22 -27.64 -1.18 -10.97
C ALA A 22 -27.10 -0.66 -12.32
N PHE A 23 -25.82 -0.25 -12.36
CA PHE A 23 -25.10 0.33 -13.48
C PHE A 23 -23.59 -0.01 -13.41
N PRO A 24 -22.85 0.05 -14.54
CA PRO A 24 -21.41 -0.17 -14.55
C PRO A 24 -20.67 0.93 -13.77
N ARG A 25 -19.67 0.55 -12.97
CA ARG A 25 -18.84 1.48 -12.19
C ARG A 25 -17.42 0.92 -12.03
N VAL A 26 -16.48 1.77 -11.63
CA VAL A 26 -15.15 1.35 -11.21
C VAL A 26 -15.18 0.96 -9.73
N GLU A 27 -15.04 -0.33 -9.45
CA GLU A 27 -14.85 -0.84 -8.10
C GLU A 27 -13.42 -0.61 -7.64
N LEU A 28 -13.23 -0.16 -6.39
CA LEU A 28 -11.90 -0.02 -5.80
C LEU A 28 -11.60 -1.19 -4.87
N PHE A 29 -10.63 -2.02 -5.25
CA PHE A 29 -10.16 -3.09 -4.38
C PHE A 29 -9.14 -2.56 -3.36
N TYR A 30 -9.34 -2.93 -2.10
CA TYR A 30 -8.32 -2.83 -1.04
C TYR A 30 -8.57 -3.90 0.01
N TRP A 31 -7.50 -4.36 0.65
CA TRP A 31 -7.60 -5.42 1.65
C TRP A 31 -8.19 -4.90 2.96
N THR A 32 -9.06 -5.70 3.58
CA THR A 32 -9.58 -5.40 4.93
C THR A 32 -9.38 -6.59 5.87
N PRO A 33 -8.95 -6.35 7.13
CA PRO A 33 -8.94 -7.38 8.16
C PRO A 33 -10.32 -7.98 8.40
N SER A 34 -10.35 -9.23 8.87
CA SER A 34 -11.59 -9.86 9.32
C SER A 34 -12.22 -9.14 10.52
N GLY A 35 -13.55 -9.21 10.61
CA GLY A 35 -14.32 -8.59 11.68
C GLY A 35 -14.60 -7.09 11.50
N GLY A 36 -14.60 -6.59 10.26
CA GLY A 36 -15.01 -5.22 9.92
C GLY A 36 -14.04 -4.13 10.37
N ARG A 37 -12.82 -4.50 10.77
CA ARG A 37 -11.74 -3.56 11.08
C ARG A 37 -11.07 -3.09 9.80
N LEU A 38 -10.43 -1.93 9.86
CA LEU A 38 -9.63 -1.40 8.76
C LEU A 38 -8.14 -1.56 9.09
N ASN A 39 -7.32 -1.81 8.06
CA ASN A 39 -5.90 -1.53 8.13
C ASN A 39 -5.68 -0.13 7.56
N PHE A 40 -5.06 0.76 8.32
CA PHE A 40 -4.94 2.16 7.90
C PHE A 40 -4.23 2.30 6.56
N GLY A 41 -3.20 1.50 6.31
CA GLY A 41 -2.37 1.56 5.11
C GLY A 41 -3.14 1.11 3.87
N ASP A 42 -3.79 -0.05 3.94
CA ASP A 42 -4.63 -0.52 2.82
C ASP A 42 -5.85 0.41 2.60
N HIS A 43 -6.39 0.99 3.66
CA HIS A 43 -7.48 1.96 3.58
C HIS A 43 -7.06 3.27 2.88
N LEU A 44 -5.77 3.61 2.81
CA LEU A 44 -5.28 4.75 2.03
C LEU A 44 -5.62 4.61 0.55
N SER A 45 -5.84 3.39 0.03
CA SER A 45 -6.35 3.16 -1.34
C SER A 45 -7.58 4.03 -1.61
N ARG A 46 -8.60 3.93 -0.73
CA ARG A 46 -9.83 4.72 -0.84
C ARG A 46 -9.57 6.20 -0.65
N VAL A 47 -8.77 6.58 0.35
CA VAL A 47 -8.47 8.00 0.64
C VAL A 47 -7.82 8.69 -0.55
N VAL A 48 -6.80 8.07 -1.15
CA VAL A 48 -6.04 8.63 -2.28
C VAL A 48 -6.91 8.72 -3.53
N VAL A 49 -7.57 7.63 -3.91
CA VAL A 49 -8.40 7.59 -5.13
C VAL A 49 -9.57 8.58 -5.00
N THR A 50 -10.30 8.58 -3.88
CA THR A 50 -11.40 9.55 -3.68
C THR A 50 -10.91 10.99 -3.73
N ARG A 51 -9.73 11.28 -3.19
CA ARG A 51 -9.18 12.65 -3.18
C ARG A 51 -8.79 13.13 -4.58
N ILE A 52 -8.25 12.23 -5.41
CA ILE A 52 -7.91 12.52 -6.82
C ILE A 52 -9.19 12.73 -7.62
N LEU A 53 -10.15 11.80 -7.56
CA LEU A 53 -11.43 11.92 -8.28
C LEU A 53 -12.16 13.22 -7.94
N ALA A 54 -12.21 13.59 -6.66
CA ALA A 54 -12.83 14.84 -6.24
C ALA A 54 -12.16 16.09 -6.85
N ALA A 55 -10.86 16.04 -7.17
CA ALA A 55 -10.17 17.14 -7.86
C ALA A 55 -10.61 17.28 -9.33
N TYR A 56 -11.11 16.20 -9.92
CA TYR A 56 -11.68 16.15 -11.27
C TYR A 56 -13.21 16.13 -11.28
N GLN A 57 -13.86 16.44 -10.16
CA GLN A 57 -15.33 16.46 -10.03
C GLN A 57 -16.03 15.10 -10.23
N HIS A 58 -15.30 14.00 -10.03
CA HIS A 58 -15.82 12.64 -10.07
C HIS A 58 -16.02 12.05 -8.66
N LEU A 59 -16.90 11.06 -8.54
CA LEU A 59 -17.13 10.26 -7.34
C LEU A 59 -16.85 8.78 -7.63
N LEU A 60 -16.52 7.99 -6.59
CA LEU A 60 -16.31 6.55 -6.77
C LEU A 60 -17.61 5.83 -7.15
N GLU A 61 -18.73 6.32 -6.65
CA GLU A 61 -20.03 5.67 -6.75
C GLU A 61 -20.80 6.01 -8.05
N GLU A 62 -20.18 6.75 -8.98
CA GLU A 62 -20.83 7.16 -10.23
C GLU A 62 -20.85 6.06 -11.30
N GLU A 63 -21.78 6.19 -12.26
CA GLU A 63 -21.85 5.32 -13.42
C GLU A 63 -20.72 5.63 -14.41
N THR A 64 -20.12 4.57 -14.95
CA THR A 64 -19.03 4.63 -15.93
C THR A 64 -19.40 3.85 -17.19
N ALA A 65 -18.65 4.01 -18.28
CA ALA A 65 -18.96 3.31 -19.54
C ALA A 65 -18.82 1.78 -19.45
N ALA A 66 -17.91 1.31 -18.59
CA ALA A 66 -17.65 -0.11 -18.38
C ALA A 66 -17.29 -0.39 -16.93
N ALA A 67 -17.62 -1.60 -16.45
CA ALA A 67 -17.24 -2.01 -15.11
C ALA A 67 -15.77 -2.43 -15.07
N HIS A 68 -15.01 -1.87 -14.13
CA HIS A 68 -13.60 -2.20 -13.89
C HIS A 68 -13.36 -2.41 -12.40
N THR A 69 -12.30 -3.16 -12.06
CA THR A 69 -11.76 -3.16 -10.69
C THR A 69 -10.39 -2.49 -10.69
N LEU A 70 -10.21 -1.47 -9.86
CA LEU A 70 -8.95 -0.76 -9.67
C LEU A 70 -8.21 -1.29 -8.44
N PHE A 71 -6.92 -1.61 -8.63
CA PHE A 71 -5.97 -1.97 -7.58
C PHE A 71 -4.94 -0.85 -7.41
N ALA A 72 -5.16 0.02 -6.42
CA ALA A 72 -4.33 1.22 -6.22
C ALA A 72 -3.20 1.01 -5.18
N ILE A 73 -3.54 0.62 -3.96
CA ILE A 73 -2.58 0.46 -2.85
C ILE A 73 -2.60 -0.96 -2.30
N GLY A 74 -1.42 -1.46 -1.93
CA GLY A 74 -1.25 -2.70 -1.18
C GLY A 74 -0.63 -3.87 -1.96
N SER A 75 -0.31 -4.93 -1.21
CA SER A 75 0.26 -6.18 -1.73
C SER A 75 -0.81 -7.18 -2.14
N VAL A 76 -1.70 -6.77 -3.04
CA VAL A 76 -3.02 -7.39 -3.26
C VAL A 76 -3.22 -8.03 -4.63
N LEU A 77 -2.21 -8.03 -5.52
CA LEU A 77 -2.38 -8.48 -6.91
C LEU A 77 -2.88 -9.93 -7.07
N HIS A 78 -2.66 -10.81 -6.09
CA HIS A 78 -3.21 -12.17 -6.11
C HIS A 78 -4.75 -12.24 -6.06
N PHE A 79 -5.43 -11.13 -5.74
CA PHE A 79 -6.89 -11.03 -5.80
C PHE A 79 -7.41 -10.55 -7.16
N ALA A 80 -6.54 -10.03 -8.04
CA ALA A 80 -6.93 -9.50 -9.33
C ALA A 80 -7.41 -10.60 -10.29
N GLN A 81 -8.30 -10.20 -11.19
CA GLN A 81 -8.86 -10.98 -12.29
C GLN A 81 -8.39 -10.41 -13.63
N SER A 82 -8.56 -11.20 -14.70
CA SER A 82 -8.19 -10.74 -16.04
C SER A 82 -9.00 -9.52 -16.45
N GLY A 83 -8.32 -8.46 -16.89
CA GLY A 83 -8.94 -7.19 -17.28
C GLY A 83 -9.04 -6.13 -16.16
N ASP A 84 -8.64 -6.47 -14.93
CA ASP A 84 -8.54 -5.49 -13.85
C ASP A 84 -7.43 -4.46 -14.11
N VAL A 85 -7.57 -3.28 -13.52
CA VAL A 85 -6.68 -2.13 -13.68
C VAL A 85 -5.77 -2.00 -12.48
N VAL A 86 -4.47 -1.76 -12.71
CA VAL A 86 -3.46 -1.63 -11.66
C VAL A 86 -2.79 -0.26 -11.72
N TRP A 87 -2.83 0.47 -10.59
CA TRP A 87 -2.14 1.74 -10.42
C TRP A 87 -1.46 1.79 -9.04
N GLY A 88 -0.31 1.12 -8.93
CA GLY A 88 0.59 1.22 -7.79
C GLY A 88 0.59 0.03 -6.82
N SER A 89 -0.38 -0.89 -6.96
CA SER A 89 -0.38 -2.14 -6.18
C SER A 89 0.78 -3.06 -6.58
N GLY A 90 1.16 -3.94 -5.65
CA GLY A 90 2.31 -4.83 -5.79
C GLY A 90 2.03 -6.29 -5.47
N VAL A 91 2.97 -7.17 -5.84
CA VAL A 91 2.96 -8.58 -5.43
C VAL A 91 3.34 -8.68 -3.95
N ASN A 92 2.71 -9.61 -3.23
CA ASN A 92 2.96 -9.84 -1.81
C ASN A 92 4.31 -10.53 -1.53
N GLY A 93 4.71 -11.44 -2.41
CA GLY A 93 5.92 -12.26 -2.30
C GLY A 93 5.73 -13.55 -1.50
N LYS A 94 4.79 -13.60 -0.53
CA LYS A 94 4.44 -14.85 0.19
C LYS A 94 3.49 -15.75 -0.59
N ILE A 95 2.72 -15.17 -1.51
CA ILE A 95 1.68 -15.85 -2.26
C ILE A 95 2.29 -16.52 -3.48
N ALA A 96 2.02 -17.81 -3.67
CA ALA A 96 2.57 -18.58 -4.79
C ALA A 96 2.14 -17.96 -6.13
N ALA A 97 3.01 -18.04 -7.13
CA ALA A 97 2.74 -17.51 -8.47
C ALA A 97 1.47 -18.13 -9.10
N THR A 98 1.12 -19.36 -8.72
CA THR A 98 -0.09 -20.08 -9.17
C THR A 98 -1.39 -19.50 -8.63
N GLU A 99 -1.35 -18.77 -7.51
CA GLU A 99 -2.54 -18.11 -6.94
C GLU A 99 -2.90 -16.81 -7.68
N HIS A 100 -1.99 -16.30 -8.52
CA HIS A 100 -2.26 -15.16 -9.39
C HIS A 100 -2.94 -15.68 -10.65
N ARG A 101 -4.27 -15.66 -10.66
CA ARG A 101 -5.10 -16.31 -11.69
C ARG A 101 -5.37 -15.47 -12.94
N PHE A 102 -5.04 -14.18 -12.91
CA PHE A 102 -5.17 -13.30 -14.08
C PHE A 102 -4.19 -13.67 -15.19
N GLU A 103 -4.64 -13.47 -16.42
CA GLU A 103 -3.84 -13.62 -17.66
C GLU A 103 -3.53 -12.27 -18.29
N THR A 104 -4.45 -11.31 -18.16
CA THR A 104 -4.30 -9.94 -18.67
C THR A 104 -4.61 -8.92 -17.58
N LEU A 105 -3.95 -7.77 -17.63
CA LEU A 105 -4.21 -6.63 -16.75
C LEU A 105 -4.00 -5.34 -17.54
N ASP A 106 -4.75 -4.30 -17.22
CA ASP A 106 -4.44 -2.94 -17.64
C ASP A 106 -3.52 -2.30 -16.59
N VAL A 107 -2.22 -2.26 -16.86
CA VAL A 107 -1.21 -1.82 -15.89
C VAL A 107 -0.77 -0.40 -16.19
N ARG A 108 -1.11 0.54 -15.30
CA ARG A 108 -0.75 1.96 -15.40
C ARG A 108 0.50 2.29 -14.61
N ALA A 109 0.62 1.71 -13.42
CA ALA A 109 1.79 1.78 -12.56
C ALA A 109 1.81 0.58 -11.62
N VAL A 110 2.98 0.22 -11.12
CA VAL A 110 3.13 -0.81 -10.07
C VAL A 110 4.00 -0.27 -8.94
N ARG A 111 3.99 -0.91 -7.77
CA ARG A 111 4.79 -0.44 -6.63
C ARG A 111 6.29 -0.31 -6.96
N GLY A 112 6.83 -1.26 -7.74
CA GLY A 112 8.25 -1.28 -8.08
C GLY A 112 8.64 -2.33 -9.13
N PRO A 113 9.96 -2.44 -9.40
CA PRO A 113 10.47 -3.23 -10.51
C PRO A 113 10.31 -4.73 -10.31
N LEU A 114 10.29 -5.25 -9.08
CA LEU A 114 10.12 -6.69 -8.86
C LEU A 114 8.69 -7.13 -9.20
N THR A 115 7.70 -6.29 -8.88
CA THR A 115 6.31 -6.52 -9.34
C THR A 115 6.23 -6.43 -10.86
N ARG A 116 6.88 -5.43 -11.48
CA ARG A 116 6.93 -5.31 -12.93
C ARG A 116 7.52 -6.57 -13.59
N ASP A 117 8.66 -7.03 -13.12
CA ASP A 117 9.34 -8.21 -13.66
C ASP A 117 8.46 -9.46 -13.53
N PHE A 118 7.79 -9.64 -12.40
CA PHE A 118 6.82 -10.73 -12.20
C PHE A 118 5.70 -10.72 -13.24
N LEU A 119 5.13 -9.54 -13.54
CA LEU A 119 4.07 -9.41 -14.53
C LEU A 119 4.58 -9.57 -15.97
N GLN A 120 5.76 -9.03 -16.28
CA GLN A 120 6.38 -9.16 -17.61
C GLN A 120 6.74 -10.62 -17.94
N GLN A 121 7.17 -11.41 -16.95
CA GLN A 121 7.40 -12.85 -17.12
C GLN A 121 6.12 -13.63 -17.47
N ARG A 122 4.94 -13.03 -17.25
CA ARG A 122 3.64 -13.57 -17.63
C ARG A 122 3.12 -13.01 -18.95
N GLY A 123 3.93 -12.24 -19.68
CA GLY A 123 3.56 -11.63 -20.95
C GLY A 123 2.69 -10.37 -20.81
N ILE A 124 2.55 -9.82 -19.62
CA ILE A 124 1.77 -8.59 -19.38
C ILE A 124 2.65 -7.37 -19.64
N VAL A 125 2.15 -6.41 -20.41
CA VAL A 125 2.83 -5.14 -20.66
C VAL A 125 2.74 -4.27 -19.42
N VAL A 126 3.89 -3.79 -18.93
CA VAL A 126 3.98 -2.97 -17.72
C VAL A 126 4.89 -1.76 -17.98
N PRO A 127 4.36 -0.52 -17.87
CA PRO A 127 5.16 0.69 -18.03
C PRO A 127 6.17 0.84 -16.88
N GLU A 128 7.25 1.56 -17.12
CA GLU A 128 8.23 1.92 -16.09
C GLU A 128 7.74 3.10 -15.24
N VAL A 129 6.56 2.95 -14.64
CA VAL A 129 6.00 3.91 -13.69
C VAL A 129 5.87 3.20 -12.35
N TYR A 130 6.64 3.68 -11.37
CA TYR A 130 6.74 3.05 -10.06
C TYR A 130 6.26 3.98 -8.95
N GLY A 131 5.66 3.37 -7.93
CA GLY A 131 5.35 4.04 -6.68
C GLY A 131 4.07 3.50 -6.05
N ASP A 132 4.07 3.43 -4.72
CA ASP A 132 2.84 3.26 -3.96
C ASP A 132 2.11 4.61 -3.88
N PRO A 133 0.83 4.72 -4.24
CA PRO A 133 0.09 5.97 -4.22
C PRO A 133 0.00 6.65 -2.85
N ALA A 134 0.27 5.95 -1.74
CA ALA A 134 0.40 6.58 -0.42
C ALA A 134 1.58 7.58 -0.35
N LEU A 135 2.56 7.51 -1.27
CA LEU A 135 3.58 8.55 -1.44
C LEU A 135 3.01 9.91 -1.85
N LEU A 136 1.80 9.94 -2.44
CA LEU A 136 1.15 11.16 -2.90
C LEU A 136 0.44 11.90 -1.77
N MET A 137 0.41 11.36 -0.54
CA MET A 137 -0.32 11.96 0.58
C MET A 137 0.02 13.44 0.83
N PRO A 138 1.30 13.88 0.86
CA PRO A 138 1.64 15.30 1.00
C PRO A 138 1.19 16.15 -0.20
N THR A 139 1.17 15.59 -1.42
CA THR A 139 0.71 16.31 -2.62
C THR A 139 -0.81 16.50 -2.60
N LEU A 140 -1.54 15.50 -2.11
CA LEU A 140 -3.01 15.49 -2.06
C LEU A 140 -3.58 16.24 -0.86
N PHE A 141 -2.78 16.38 0.21
CA PHE A 141 -3.14 17.02 1.48
C PHE A 141 -2.04 17.95 2.03
N PRO A 142 -1.60 18.97 1.25
CA PRO A 142 -0.38 19.75 1.55
C PRO A 142 -0.37 20.44 2.92
N ASP A 143 -1.53 20.94 3.39
CA ASP A 143 -1.63 21.69 4.65
C ASP A 143 -2.37 20.94 5.75
N ARG A 144 -2.75 19.68 5.51
CA ARG A 144 -3.58 18.92 6.47
C ARG A 144 -2.76 18.36 7.62
N PHE A 145 -1.51 18.01 7.36
CA PHE A 145 -0.65 17.31 8.30
C PHE A 145 0.67 18.07 8.42
N ALA A 146 1.02 18.47 9.63
CA ALA A 146 2.26 19.18 9.94
C ALA A 146 3.18 18.29 10.77
N ARG A 147 4.49 18.40 10.53
CA ARG A 147 5.49 17.74 11.36
C ARG A 147 5.54 18.39 12.74
N ASP A 148 5.44 17.60 13.79
CA ASP A 148 5.53 18.04 15.19
C ASP A 148 6.28 16.98 16.01
N PRO A 149 7.61 16.88 15.90
CA PRO A 149 8.39 15.83 16.54
C PRO A 149 8.32 15.95 18.07
N GLN A 150 7.85 14.88 18.72
CA GLN A 150 7.68 14.78 20.18
C GLN A 150 8.41 13.58 20.78
N SER A 151 8.97 12.69 19.95
CA SER A 151 9.67 11.48 20.40
C SER A 151 10.84 11.16 19.47
N PRO A 152 11.95 10.61 19.99
CA PRO A 152 13.11 10.23 19.17
C PRO A 152 12.74 9.25 18.05
N TYR A 153 11.75 8.40 18.31
CA TYR A 153 11.18 7.53 17.30
C TYR A 153 9.68 7.29 17.56
N VAL A 154 9.01 6.83 16.51
CA VAL A 154 7.71 6.15 16.59
C VAL A 154 7.83 4.78 15.92
N PHE A 155 7.07 3.81 16.43
CA PHE A 155 7.08 2.45 15.89
C PHE A 155 5.77 2.10 15.18
N VAL A 156 5.84 1.69 13.91
CA VAL A 156 4.67 1.27 13.12
C VAL A 156 4.73 -0.22 12.80
N PRO A 157 4.05 -1.09 13.58
CA PRO A 157 4.03 -2.52 13.30
C PRO A 157 3.18 -2.86 12.09
N ASN A 158 3.57 -3.93 11.39
CA ASN A 158 2.62 -4.69 10.59
C ASN A 158 1.52 -5.28 11.50
N LEU A 159 0.33 -5.54 10.95
CA LEU A 159 -0.80 -6.03 11.73
C LEU A 159 -0.48 -7.29 12.55
N HIS A 160 0.27 -8.25 11.99
CA HIS A 160 0.65 -9.48 12.69
C HIS A 160 1.76 -9.27 13.74
N ASP A 161 2.55 -8.19 13.62
CA ASP A 161 3.60 -7.85 14.59
C ASP A 161 3.07 -6.98 15.75
N LEU A 162 1.81 -6.51 15.70
CA LEU A 162 1.26 -5.58 16.69
C LEU A 162 1.29 -6.15 18.11
N GLU A 163 0.87 -7.40 18.29
CA GLU A 163 0.90 -8.05 19.61
C GLU A 163 2.35 -8.34 20.05
N ILE A 164 3.21 -8.80 19.15
CA ILE A 164 4.64 -9.04 19.42
C ILE A 164 5.31 -7.75 19.91
N ALA A 165 5.01 -6.62 19.28
CA ALA A 165 5.53 -5.31 19.65
C ALA A 165 5.08 -4.89 21.06
N ARG A 166 3.82 -5.16 21.41
CA ARG A 166 3.25 -4.90 22.75
C ARG A 166 3.91 -5.79 23.80
N GLU A 167 4.04 -7.09 23.53
CA GLU A 167 4.68 -8.06 24.42
C GLU A 167 6.16 -7.74 24.68
N LYS A 168 6.86 -7.24 23.66
CA LYS A 168 8.25 -6.75 23.78
C LYS A 168 8.36 -5.39 24.49
N GLY A 169 7.25 -4.72 24.78
CA GLY A 169 7.25 -3.41 25.44
C GLY A 169 7.81 -2.28 24.56
N ILE A 170 7.69 -2.38 23.23
CA ILE A 170 8.13 -1.31 22.33
C ILE A 170 7.31 -0.05 22.63
N ALA A 171 7.98 1.08 22.87
CA ALA A 171 7.31 2.36 23.13
C ALA A 171 6.85 3.04 21.81
N HIS A 172 5.96 4.03 21.94
CA HIS A 172 5.49 4.90 20.84
C HIS A 172 4.88 4.14 19.64
N ILE A 173 4.08 3.11 19.93
CA ILE A 173 3.41 2.29 18.89
C ILE A 173 2.27 3.06 18.23
N VAL A 174 2.32 3.19 16.91
CA VAL A 174 1.19 3.61 16.07
C VAL A 174 0.46 2.37 15.57
N SER A 175 -0.72 2.09 16.11
CA SER A 175 -1.48 0.89 15.74
C SER A 175 -1.96 0.97 14.28
N PRO A 176 -1.73 -0.06 13.45
CA PRO A 176 -2.23 -0.06 12.08
C PRO A 176 -3.76 -0.19 11.98
N LEU A 177 -4.44 -0.42 13.11
CA LEU A 177 -5.91 -0.50 13.23
C LEU A 177 -6.56 0.84 13.61
N ASP A 178 -5.77 1.87 13.92
CA ASP A 178 -6.29 3.21 14.15
C ASP A 178 -6.75 3.87 12.84
N ALA A 179 -7.55 4.94 12.96
CA ALA A 179 -8.00 5.72 11.81
C ALA A 179 -6.79 6.31 11.06
N TRP A 180 -6.85 6.27 9.71
CA TRP A 180 -5.73 6.65 8.85
C TRP A 180 -5.15 8.04 9.15
N ASN A 181 -6.02 9.03 9.42
CA ASN A 181 -5.60 10.40 9.70
C ASN A 181 -4.90 10.51 11.06
N ARG A 182 -5.32 9.70 12.04
CA ARG A 182 -4.65 9.61 13.34
C ARG A 182 -3.30 8.92 13.18
N CYS A 183 -3.22 7.82 12.44
CA CYS A 183 -1.96 7.14 12.16
C CYS A 183 -0.93 8.07 11.54
N ILE A 184 -1.32 8.84 10.52
CA ILE A 184 -0.41 9.83 9.90
C ILE A 184 0.01 10.88 10.93
N ALA A 185 -0.92 11.47 11.68
CA ALA A 185 -0.58 12.47 12.69
C ALA A 185 0.39 11.94 13.76
N GLU A 186 0.22 10.70 14.22
CA GLU A 186 1.15 10.07 15.18
C GLU A 186 2.50 9.72 14.54
N ILE A 187 2.51 9.27 13.28
CA ILE A 187 3.77 9.02 12.53
C ILE A 187 4.61 10.30 12.46
N LEU A 188 3.96 11.46 12.22
CA LEU A 188 4.61 12.76 12.12
C LEU A 188 5.19 13.31 13.44
N ARG A 189 4.93 12.62 14.56
CA ARG A 189 5.52 12.95 15.87
C ARG A 189 6.87 12.29 16.11
N GLY A 190 7.32 11.40 15.23
CA GLY A 190 8.65 10.81 15.32
C GLY A 190 9.72 11.71 14.70
N GLU A 191 10.86 11.87 15.40
CA GLU A 191 12.08 12.33 14.74
C GLU A 191 12.54 11.32 13.68
N MET A 192 12.32 10.03 13.96
CA MET A 192 12.53 8.88 13.08
C MET A 192 11.32 7.93 13.15
N VAL A 193 11.08 7.19 12.07
CA VAL A 193 10.09 6.11 12.04
C VAL A 193 10.79 4.77 11.92
N ILE A 194 10.52 3.90 12.87
CA ILE A 194 10.93 2.50 12.80
C ILE A 194 9.67 1.70 12.48
N ALA A 195 9.70 0.84 11.46
CA ALA A 195 8.48 0.15 11.06
C ALA A 195 8.76 -1.28 10.61
N SER A 196 7.91 -2.20 11.07
CA SER A 196 7.74 -3.49 10.39
C SER A 196 6.58 -3.44 9.38
N SER A 197 5.80 -2.36 9.35
CA SER A 197 4.79 -2.08 8.33
C SER A 197 5.39 -1.37 7.11
N LEU A 198 5.13 -1.89 5.90
CA LEU A 198 5.51 -1.21 4.66
C LEU A 198 4.86 0.18 4.53
N HIS A 199 3.57 0.33 4.84
CA HIS A 199 2.91 1.63 4.80
C HIS A 199 3.42 2.59 5.89
N GLY A 200 3.96 2.07 7.00
CA GLY A 200 4.68 2.88 7.97
C GLY A 200 5.92 3.54 7.36
N LEU A 201 6.70 2.76 6.60
CA LEU A 201 7.86 3.29 5.85
C LEU A 201 7.42 4.28 4.77
N ILE A 202 6.42 3.92 3.96
CA ILE A 202 5.96 4.77 2.84
C ILE A 202 5.48 6.12 3.34
N ILE A 203 4.66 6.16 4.39
CA ILE A 203 4.16 7.43 4.94
C ILE A 203 5.29 8.25 5.56
N ALA A 204 6.18 7.62 6.33
CA ALA A 204 7.33 8.33 6.88
C ALA A 204 8.15 9.03 5.78
N GLU A 205 8.49 8.28 4.74
CA GLU A 205 9.31 8.79 3.64
C GLU A 205 8.58 9.81 2.78
N ALA A 206 7.27 9.67 2.57
CA ALA A 206 6.46 10.66 1.86
C ALA A 206 6.55 12.04 2.53
N TYR A 207 6.54 12.08 3.87
CA TYR A 207 6.67 13.32 4.65
C TYR A 207 8.13 13.68 4.99
N GLY A 208 9.11 13.01 4.39
CA GLY A 208 10.53 13.31 4.59
C GLY A 208 11.08 12.94 5.98
N ILE A 209 10.43 12.03 6.69
CA ILE A 209 10.90 11.52 7.98
C ILE A 209 11.87 10.36 7.74
N PRO A 210 13.06 10.35 8.37
CA PRO A 210 13.97 9.21 8.35
C PRO A 210 13.23 7.92 8.75
N ALA A 211 13.29 6.89 7.91
CA ALA A 211 12.57 5.64 8.12
C ALA A 211 13.53 4.44 8.09
N ARG A 212 13.32 3.47 8.99
CA ARG A 212 14.08 2.21 9.02
C ARG A 212 13.16 1.02 9.14
N TYR A 213 13.39 0.03 8.29
CA TYR A 213 12.71 -1.25 8.38
C TYR A 213 13.25 -2.07 9.57
N LEU A 214 12.34 -2.51 10.41
CA LEU A 214 12.60 -3.43 11.52
C LEU A 214 11.97 -4.77 11.20
N ARG A 215 12.78 -5.82 11.16
CA ARG A 215 12.29 -7.18 10.96
C ARG A 215 12.07 -7.85 12.31
N LEU A 216 10.86 -7.70 12.85
CA LEU A 216 10.46 -8.31 14.13
C LEU A 216 10.24 -9.82 14.06
N SER A 217 9.84 -10.33 12.90
CA SER A 217 9.52 -11.74 12.68
C SER A 217 10.07 -12.23 11.33
N PRO A 218 10.40 -13.53 11.20
CA PRO A 218 10.81 -14.10 9.91
C PRO A 218 9.63 -14.20 8.93
N GLU A 219 8.41 -14.00 9.42
CA GLU A 219 7.15 -14.23 8.71
C GLU A 219 6.97 -13.28 7.53
N GLU A 220 7.51 -12.06 7.61
CA GLU A 220 7.48 -11.09 6.51
C GLU A 220 8.43 -11.45 5.38
N ASN A 221 7.89 -11.53 4.17
CA ASN A 221 8.69 -11.69 2.98
C ASN A 221 9.28 -10.33 2.60
N ILE A 222 10.60 -10.29 2.47
CA ILE A 222 11.36 -9.09 2.13
C ILE A 222 11.02 -8.54 0.73
N PHE A 223 10.42 -9.37 -0.15
CA PHE A 223 10.07 -9.02 -1.53
C PHE A 223 9.35 -7.68 -1.64
N LYS A 224 8.24 -7.49 -0.89
CA LYS A 224 7.45 -6.26 -1.03
C LYS A 224 8.18 -5.00 -0.58
N TYR A 225 9.11 -5.16 0.37
CA TYR A 225 9.96 -4.09 0.86
C TYR A 225 11.03 -3.76 -0.19
N ASN A 226 11.76 -4.75 -0.69
CA ASN A 226 12.71 -4.56 -1.79
C ASN A 226 12.04 -3.94 -3.02
N ASP A 227 10.85 -4.42 -3.38
CA ASP A 227 10.08 -3.90 -4.51
C ASP A 227 9.81 -2.40 -4.34
N TYR A 228 9.38 -1.97 -3.15
CA TYR A 228 9.21 -0.56 -2.83
C TYR A 228 10.52 0.25 -2.86
N VAL A 229 11.56 -0.21 -2.17
CA VAL A 229 12.83 0.52 -2.05
C VAL A 229 13.51 0.66 -3.42
N MET A 230 13.45 -0.39 -4.26
CA MET A 230 13.93 -0.34 -5.65
C MET A 230 13.04 0.54 -6.54
N GLY A 231 11.72 0.50 -6.34
CA GLY A 231 10.77 1.37 -7.06
C GLY A 231 10.96 2.87 -6.79
N THR A 232 11.68 3.20 -5.71
CA THR A 232 12.03 4.56 -5.30
C THR A 232 13.52 4.85 -5.51
N GLY A 233 14.16 4.15 -6.46
CA GLY A 233 15.51 4.45 -6.95
C GLY A 233 16.66 4.00 -6.04
N ARG A 234 16.41 3.08 -5.10
CA ARG A 234 17.39 2.62 -4.11
C ARG A 234 17.72 1.13 -4.28
N GLY A 235 18.68 0.65 -3.48
CA GLY A 235 19.11 -0.74 -3.46
C GLY A 235 18.16 -1.67 -2.70
N ALA A 236 18.63 -2.87 -2.37
CA ALA A 236 17.92 -3.78 -1.49
C ALA A 236 17.75 -3.18 -0.08
N ILE A 237 16.65 -3.52 0.57
CA ILE A 237 16.35 -3.04 1.91
C ILE A 237 17.27 -3.69 2.95
N GLU A 238 17.80 -2.87 3.84
CA GLU A 238 18.55 -3.31 5.01
C GLU A 238 17.65 -3.24 6.24
N ALA A 239 17.48 -4.37 6.91
CA ALA A 239 16.63 -4.51 8.07
C ALA A 239 17.45 -4.43 9.36
N ALA A 240 16.97 -3.63 10.32
CA ALA A 240 17.38 -3.78 11.71
C ALA A 240 16.69 -4.99 12.35
N SER A 241 17.29 -5.53 13.40
CA SER A 241 16.77 -6.63 14.23
C SER A 241 16.26 -6.17 15.60
N SER A 242 16.60 -4.95 16.03
CA SER A 242 16.07 -4.32 17.24
C SER A 242 15.83 -2.81 17.07
N ILE A 243 15.15 -2.19 18.04
CA ILE A 243 14.93 -0.73 18.06
C ILE A 243 16.27 0.00 18.19
N GLU A 244 17.16 -0.50 19.04
CA GLU A 244 18.49 0.06 19.29
C GLU A 244 19.33 0.02 18.01
N GLU A 245 19.40 -1.13 17.34
CA GLU A 245 20.10 -1.24 16.05
C GLU A 245 19.47 -0.33 15.00
N ALA A 246 18.15 -0.22 14.95
CA ALA A 246 17.48 0.67 14.01
C ALA A 246 17.87 2.15 14.24
N LEU A 247 18.00 2.58 15.49
CA LEU A 247 18.44 3.93 15.85
C LEU A 247 19.92 4.15 15.48
N GLU A 248 20.79 3.16 15.69
CA GLU A 248 22.20 3.21 15.30
C GLU A 248 22.38 3.29 13.78
N MET A 249 21.59 2.52 13.02
CA MET A 249 21.58 2.54 11.55
C MET A 249 21.00 3.84 10.98
N GLY A 250 20.18 4.56 11.73
CA GLY A 250 19.44 5.73 11.26
C GLY A 250 18.47 5.41 10.11
N GLY A 251 17.94 6.45 9.48
CA GLY A 251 17.04 6.32 8.32
C GLY A 251 17.74 5.76 7.08
N MET A 252 16.98 5.07 6.24
CA MET A 252 17.41 4.70 4.89
C MET A 252 17.69 5.97 4.05
N PRO A 253 18.49 5.87 2.97
CA PRO A 253 18.61 6.97 2.00
C PRO A 253 17.22 7.43 1.54
N PRO A 254 16.96 8.74 1.39
CA PRO A 254 15.65 9.24 0.96
C PRO A 254 15.21 8.66 -0.39
N PRO A 255 13.90 8.45 -0.61
CA PRO A 255 13.40 7.96 -1.89
C PRO A 255 13.65 8.97 -3.02
N VAL A 256 13.98 8.47 -4.20
CA VAL A 256 13.92 9.23 -5.46
C VAL A 256 12.55 8.94 -6.08
N PHE A 257 11.61 9.86 -5.88
CA PHE A 257 10.22 9.68 -6.28
C PHE A 257 9.71 10.87 -7.10
N ASP A 258 9.10 10.57 -8.25
CA ASP A 258 8.44 11.55 -9.12
C ASP A 258 6.91 11.44 -8.94
N ALA A 259 6.38 12.31 -8.07
CA ALA A 259 4.96 12.37 -7.78
C ALA A 259 4.11 12.71 -9.01
N GLN A 260 4.62 13.56 -9.91
CA GLN A 260 3.89 13.96 -11.12
C GLN A 260 3.75 12.79 -12.09
N ARG A 261 4.82 12.01 -12.26
CA ARG A 261 4.80 10.81 -13.11
C ARG A 261 3.78 9.77 -12.60
N LEU A 262 3.70 9.55 -11.28
CA LEU A 262 2.72 8.61 -10.72
C LEU A 262 1.29 9.16 -10.84
N LEU A 263 1.06 10.45 -10.56
CA LEU A 263 -0.25 11.10 -10.73
C LEU A 263 -0.72 11.09 -12.18
N ALA A 264 0.17 11.34 -13.14
CA ALA A 264 -0.16 11.31 -14.56
C ALA A 264 -0.54 9.90 -15.07
N ALA A 265 -0.14 8.85 -14.35
CA ALA A 265 -0.54 7.48 -14.63
C ALA A 265 -1.86 7.07 -13.95
N PHE A 266 -2.49 7.95 -13.15
CA PHE A 266 -3.79 7.65 -12.57
C PHE A 266 -4.82 7.41 -13.69
N PRO A 267 -5.59 6.30 -13.67
CA PRO A 267 -6.51 5.95 -14.75
C PRO A 267 -7.82 6.75 -14.68
N LEU A 268 -7.73 8.08 -14.84
CA LEU A 268 -8.90 8.96 -14.82
C LEU A 268 -9.88 8.65 -15.98
N ASP A 269 -9.35 8.14 -17.09
CA ASP A 269 -10.10 7.75 -18.28
C ASP A 269 -11.23 6.76 -17.99
N LEU A 270 -11.11 5.94 -16.93
CA LEU A 270 -12.19 5.02 -16.54
C LEU A 270 -13.50 5.73 -16.12
N TRP A 271 -13.43 7.00 -15.74
CA TRP A 271 -14.58 7.83 -15.36
C TRP A 271 -15.00 8.84 -16.45
N GLU A 272 -14.12 9.15 -17.41
CA GLU A 272 -14.40 10.14 -18.46
C GLU A 272 -15.22 9.55 -19.63
N GLU A 273 -15.18 8.23 -19.83
CA GLU A 273 -15.85 7.58 -20.98
C GLU A 273 -17.38 7.63 -20.95
N ALA A 274 -18.00 7.94 -19.80
CA ALA A 274 -19.45 7.86 -19.60
C ALA A 274 -20.25 9.09 -20.09
N LEU A 275 -19.58 10.21 -20.39
CA LEU A 275 -20.23 11.48 -20.69
C LEU A 275 -20.12 11.88 -22.17
N ARG A 276 -20.75 11.10 -23.06
CA ARG A 276 -21.13 11.55 -24.41
C ARG A 276 -22.50 11.06 -24.83
#